data_AF-A0A1I5LLT1-F1
#
_entry.id   AF-A0A1I5LLT1-F1
#
_cell.length_a   1.000
_cell.length_b   1.000
_cell.length_c   1.000
_cell.angle_alpha   90.00
_cell.angle_beta   90.00
_cell.angle_gamma   90.00
#
_symmetry.space_group_name_H-M   'P 1'
#
loop_
_entity.id
_entity.type
_entity.pdbx_description
1 polymer ?
#
loop_
_entity_poly.entity_id
_entity_poly.type
_entity_poly.pdbx_seq_one_letter_code
_entity_poly.pdbx_strand_id
1 'polypeptide(L)'
;MGPVNWIAVGGGWAVAALLGVLFYGRKALPGEKFELHLLAAILLAVSAAMIGHMLARVGVATLQAKPWLYFMMTGGLALTFIGPALVITAVRRESELLQALFDWSYWLAAYLAIGGVFLLLD
;
A
#
# COMPACT_ATOMS: atom_id res chain seq x y z
N MET A 1 11.80 19.66 -2.95
CA MET A 1 11.09 18.47 -3.46
C MET A 1 12.08 17.67 -4.30
N GLY A 2 12.21 16.37 -4.04
CA GLY A 2 13.15 15.48 -4.73
C GLY A 2 12.53 14.72 -5.91
N PRO A 3 13.35 13.99 -6.69
CA PRO A 3 12.87 13.01 -7.65
C PRO A 3 12.20 11.82 -6.94
N VAL A 4 11.33 11.10 -7.64
CA VAL A 4 10.75 9.85 -7.14
C VAL A 4 11.77 8.73 -7.28
N ASN A 5 12.02 7.98 -6.21
CA ASN A 5 12.84 6.78 -6.25
C ASN A 5 12.04 5.60 -6.84
N TRP A 6 12.17 5.40 -8.16
CA TRP A 6 11.42 4.36 -8.87
C TRP A 6 11.84 2.93 -8.49
N ILE A 7 13.07 2.74 -7.99
CA ILE A 7 13.50 1.44 -7.47
C ILE A 7 12.72 1.12 -6.19
N ALA A 8 12.56 2.10 -5.29
CA ALA A 8 11.74 1.94 -4.09
C ALA A 8 10.26 1.76 -4.42
N VAL A 9 9.72 2.42 -5.46
CA VAL A 9 8.35 2.16 -5.95
C VAL A 9 8.20 0.70 -6.36
N GLY A 10 9.10 0.18 -7.20
CA GLY A 10 9.06 -1.21 -7.67
C GLY A 10 9.21 -2.22 -6.52
N GLY A 11 10.14 -1.97 -5.60
CA GLY A 11 10.35 -2.79 -4.41
C GLY A 11 9.13 -2.78 -3.48
N GLY A 12 8.55 -1.60 -3.23
CA GLY A 12 7.35 -1.46 -2.40
C GLY A 12 6.16 -2.18 -3.00
N TRP A 13 5.96 -2.05 -4.32
CA TRP A 13 4.94 -2.79 -5.06
C TRP A 13 5.12 -4.30 -4.92
N ALA A 14 6.34 -4.81 -5.13
CA ALA A 14 6.63 -6.24 -5.05
C ALA A 14 6.40 -6.79 -3.62
N VAL A 15 6.86 -6.07 -2.59
CA VAL A 15 6.65 -6.47 -1.20
C VAL A 15 5.16 -6.47 -0.83
N ALA A 16 4.41 -5.44 -1.25
CA ALA A 16 2.97 -5.39 -1.03
C ALA A 16 2.23 -6.54 -1.75
N ALA A 17 2.63 -6.87 -3.00
CA ALA A 17 2.06 -7.99 -3.74
C ALA A 17 2.35 -9.34 -3.05
N LEU A 18 3.56 -9.53 -2.52
CA LEU A 18 3.92 -10.71 -1.73
C LEU A 18 3.10 -10.82 -0.44
N LEU A 19 2.89 -9.70 0.26
CA LEU A 19 1.97 -9.65 1.40
C LEU A 19 0.54 -10.05 0.97
N GLY A 20 0.11 -9.66 -0.22
CA GLY A 20 -1.18 -10.08 -0.77
C GLY A 20 -1.30 -11.60 -0.87
N VAL A 21 -0.24 -12.29 -1.30
CA VAL A 21 -0.18 -13.76 -1.32
C VAL A 21 -0.24 -14.34 0.10
N LEU A 22 0.40 -13.71 1.09
CA LEU A 22 0.36 -14.16 2.48
C LEU A 22 -1.02 -13.99 3.12
N PHE A 23 -1.74 -12.92 2.79
CA PHE A 23 -3.07 -12.64 3.34
C PHE A 23 -4.18 -13.42 2.62
N TYR A 24 -4.16 -13.44 1.30
CA TYR A 24 -5.25 -14.00 0.49
C TYR A 24 -4.97 -15.40 -0.07
N GLY A 25 -3.75 -15.92 0.16
CA GLY A 25 -3.32 -17.22 -0.34
C GLY A 25 -3.34 -17.29 -1.86
N ARG A 26 -3.78 -18.44 -2.40
CA ARG A 26 -3.88 -18.67 -3.85
C ARG A 26 -4.81 -17.69 -4.56
N LYS A 27 -5.74 -17.03 -3.85
CA LYS A 27 -6.65 -16.03 -4.45
C LYS A 27 -5.93 -14.75 -4.88
N ALA A 28 -4.72 -14.47 -4.40
CA ALA A 28 -3.92 -13.35 -4.89
C ALA A 28 -3.14 -13.69 -6.18
N LEU A 29 -2.93 -14.98 -6.48
CA LEU A 29 -2.16 -15.40 -7.65
C LEU A 29 -3.02 -15.30 -8.92
N PRO A 30 -2.41 -14.96 -10.08
CA PRO A 30 -3.15 -14.90 -11.33
C PRO A 30 -3.82 -16.24 -11.66
N GLY A 31 -5.14 -16.21 -11.86
CA GLY A 31 -5.94 -17.37 -12.23
C GLY A 31 -6.76 -17.13 -13.50
N GLU A 32 -7.91 -17.79 -13.59
CA GLU A 32 -8.82 -17.72 -14.76
C GLU A 32 -9.26 -16.28 -15.09
N LYS A 33 -9.31 -15.38 -14.10
CA LYS A 33 -9.67 -13.96 -14.27
C LYS A 33 -8.44 -13.07 -14.38
N PHE A 34 -7.46 -13.46 -15.21
CA PHE A 34 -6.15 -12.79 -15.33
C PHE A 34 -6.26 -11.26 -15.45
N GLU A 35 -7.19 -10.75 -16.25
CA GLU A 35 -7.40 -9.30 -16.45
C GLU A 35 -7.69 -8.55 -15.14
N LEU A 36 -8.45 -9.15 -14.22
CA LEU A 36 -8.74 -8.55 -12.92
C LEU A 36 -7.51 -8.56 -12.01
N HIS A 37 -6.68 -9.60 -12.08
CA HIS A 37 -5.42 -9.64 -11.34
C HIS A 37 -4.41 -8.63 -11.89
N LEU A 38 -4.35 -8.47 -13.21
CA LEU A 38 -3.52 -7.46 -13.85
C LEU A 38 -3.97 -6.06 -13.45
N LEU A 39 -5.27 -5.79 -13.47
CA LEU A 39 -5.83 -4.53 -13.00
C LEU A 39 -5.48 -4.28 -11.53
N ALA A 40 -5.65 -5.27 -10.65
CA ALA A 40 -5.29 -5.14 -9.24
C ALA A 40 -3.78 -4.86 -9.05
N ALA A 41 -2.92 -5.53 -9.81
CA ALA A 41 -1.48 -5.32 -9.76
C ALA A 41 -1.09 -3.91 -10.24
N ILE A 42 -1.74 -3.40 -11.30
CA ILE A 42 -1.54 -2.03 -11.80
C ILE A 42 -2.01 -1.01 -10.75
N LEU A 43 -3.19 -1.20 -10.15
CA LEU A 43 -3.71 -0.29 -9.13
C LEU A 43 -2.80 -0.27 -7.88
N LEU A 44 -2.25 -1.42 -7.50
CA LEU A 44 -1.25 -1.47 -6.42
C LEU A 44 0.02 -0.71 -6.79
N ALA A 45 0.48 -0.80 -8.05
CA ALA A 45 1.63 -0.04 -8.54
C ALA A 45 1.35 1.47 -8.53
N VAL A 46 0.13 1.90 -8.89
CA VAL A 46 -0.31 3.30 -8.78
C VAL A 46 -0.27 3.78 -7.33
N SER A 47 -0.75 2.98 -6.38
CA SER A 47 -0.65 3.31 -4.95
C SER A 47 0.81 3.47 -4.49
N ALA A 48 1.70 2.53 -4.85
CA ALA A 48 3.11 2.61 -4.53
C ALA A 48 3.79 3.85 -5.16
N ALA A 49 3.45 4.17 -6.42
CA ALA A 49 3.96 5.36 -7.11
C ALA A 49 3.48 6.66 -6.44
N MET A 50 2.22 6.74 -6.00
CA MET A 50 1.69 7.91 -5.28
C MET A 50 2.32 8.07 -3.90
N ILE A 51 2.57 6.98 -3.18
CA ILE A 51 3.35 7.02 -1.93
C ILE A 51 4.76 7.55 -2.20
N GLY A 52 5.45 7.03 -3.21
CA GLY A 52 6.77 7.52 -3.60
C GLY A 52 6.77 8.99 -4.01
N HIS A 53 5.74 9.42 -4.74
CA HIS A 53 5.54 10.84 -5.07
C HIS A 53 5.42 11.70 -3.80
N MET A 54 4.56 11.29 -2.87
CA MET A 54 4.32 12.00 -1.61
C MET A 54 5.60 12.12 -0.77
N LEU A 55 6.37 11.03 -0.62
CA LEU A 55 7.66 11.04 0.10
C LEU A 55 8.68 11.93 -0.61
N ALA A 56 8.77 11.89 -1.94
CA ALA A 56 9.63 12.77 -2.72
C ALA A 56 9.26 14.26 -2.52
N ARG A 57 7.99 14.59 -2.25
CA ARG A 57 7.58 15.97 -1.93
C ARG A 57 8.09 16.43 -0.55
N VAL A 58 8.21 15.53 0.42
CA VAL A 58 8.84 15.80 1.72
C VAL A 58 10.35 16.03 1.57
N GLY A 59 11.00 15.23 0.72
CA GLY A 59 12.41 15.34 0.39
C GLY A 59 13.33 14.53 1.32
N VAL A 60 14.38 13.96 0.73
CA VAL A 60 15.29 13.00 1.38
C VAL A 60 15.93 13.56 2.65
N ALA A 61 16.42 14.81 2.63
CA ALA A 61 17.03 15.43 3.80
C ALA A 61 16.07 15.50 5.02
N THR A 62 14.79 15.81 4.77
CA THR A 62 13.77 15.84 5.83
C THR A 62 13.44 14.44 6.33
N LEU A 63 13.33 13.47 5.42
CA LEU A 63 13.02 12.09 5.76
C LEU A 63 14.16 11.42 6.55
N GLN A 64 15.42 11.71 6.22
CA GLN A 64 16.59 11.26 6.98
C GLN A 64 16.64 11.88 8.38
N ALA A 65 16.27 13.16 8.52
CA ALA A 65 16.16 13.80 9.83
C ALA A 65 14.96 13.30 10.64
N LYS A 66 13.92 12.75 9.99
CA LYS A 66 12.66 12.33 10.60
C LYS A 66 12.15 10.99 10.01
N PRO A 67 12.84 9.87 10.28
CA PRO A 67 12.54 8.59 9.62
C PRO A 67 11.16 8.02 9.99
N TRP A 68 10.56 8.43 11.11
CA TRP A 68 9.18 8.05 11.44
C TRP A 68 8.16 8.57 10.42
N LEU A 69 8.49 9.58 9.61
CA LEU A 69 7.61 10.10 8.56
C LEU A 69 7.29 9.04 7.49
N TYR A 70 8.21 8.11 7.19
CA TYR A 70 7.91 7.02 6.25
C TYR A 70 6.69 6.21 6.69
N PHE A 71 6.67 5.77 7.95
CA PHE A 71 5.56 4.99 8.52
C PHE A 71 4.34 5.84 8.88
N MET A 72 4.55 7.06 9.39
CA MET A 72 3.45 7.97 9.73
C MET A 72 2.62 8.32 8.50
N MET A 73 3.27 8.62 7.38
CA MET A 73 2.55 9.02 6.16
C MET A 73 1.91 7.82 5.46
N THR A 74 2.63 6.71 5.32
CA THR A 74 2.08 5.50 4.67
C THR A 74 1.03 4.81 5.52
N GLY A 75 1.31 4.58 6.80
CA GLY A 75 0.34 4.04 7.76
C GLY A 75 -0.83 4.99 7.99
N GLY A 76 -0.60 6.30 8.01
CA GLY A 76 -1.66 7.31 8.08
C GLY A 76 -2.65 7.17 6.94
N LEU A 77 -2.19 7.05 5.68
CA LEU A 77 -3.06 6.81 4.53
C LEU A 77 -3.90 5.53 4.69
N ALA A 78 -3.31 4.44 5.17
CA ALA A 78 -4.03 3.19 5.37
C ALA A 78 -5.07 3.26 6.51
N LEU A 79 -4.71 3.90 7.63
CA LEU A 79 -5.57 3.99 8.81
C LEU A 79 -6.71 4.98 8.66
N THR A 80 -6.49 6.12 7.99
CA THR A 80 -7.46 7.22 7.99
C THR A 80 -8.19 7.42 6.67
N PHE A 81 -7.72 6.82 5.57
CA PHE A 81 -8.41 6.87 4.28
C PHE A 81 -8.88 5.48 3.84
N ILE A 82 -7.96 4.53 3.68
CA ILE A 82 -8.31 3.22 3.09
C ILE A 82 -9.23 2.41 4.01
N GLY A 83 -8.86 2.22 5.27
CA GLY A 83 -9.66 1.49 6.25
C GLY A 83 -11.09 2.00 6.40
N PRO A 84 -11.28 3.30 6.70
CA PRO A 84 -12.61 3.88 6.77
C PRO A 84 -13.41 3.71 5.48
N ALA A 85 -12.79 3.89 4.30
CA ALA A 85 -13.47 3.69 3.02
C ALA A 85 -13.96 2.24 2.83
N LEU A 86 -13.16 1.24 3.22
CA LEU A 86 -13.54 -0.18 3.17
C LEU A 86 -14.70 -0.47 4.12
N VAL A 87 -14.62 -0.04 5.37
CA VAL A 87 -15.66 -0.28 6.39
C VAL A 87 -16.96 0.44 6.03
N ILE A 88 -16.90 1.71 5.61
CA ILE A 88 -18.08 2.47 5.18
C ILE A 88 -18.74 1.77 3.98
N THR A 89 -17.95 1.29 3.02
CA THR A 89 -18.49 0.56 1.85
C THR A 89 -19.15 -0.74 2.27
N ALA A 90 -18.54 -1.48 3.20
CA ALA A 90 -19.10 -2.73 3.70
C ALA A 90 -20.45 -2.51 4.42
N VAL A 91 -20.53 -1.49 5.29
CA VAL A 91 -21.78 -1.10 5.95
C VAL A 91 -22.86 -0.75 4.92
N ARG A 92 -22.53 0.08 3.91
CA ARG A 92 -23.49 0.52 2.88
C ARG A 92 -23.96 -0.61 1.96
N ARG A 93 -23.17 -1.67 1.83
CA ARG A 93 -23.50 -2.85 1.01
C ARG A 93 -24.03 -4.01 1.84
N GLU A 94 -24.20 -3.82 3.15
CA GLU A 94 -24.60 -4.87 4.09
C GLU A 94 -23.71 -6.13 3.98
N SER A 95 -22.43 -5.94 3.66
CA SER A 95 -21.46 -7.04 3.53
C SER A 95 -20.77 -7.33 4.86
N GLU A 96 -20.08 -8.47 4.93
CA GLU A 96 -19.41 -8.94 6.14
C GLU A 96 -18.31 -7.97 6.63
N LEU A 97 -18.49 -7.41 7.83
CA LEU A 97 -17.53 -6.46 8.42
C LEU A 97 -16.17 -7.09 8.71
N LEU A 98 -16.13 -8.36 9.11
CA LEU A 98 -14.87 -9.05 9.39
C LEU A 98 -13.98 -9.14 8.15
N GLN A 99 -14.58 -9.34 6.96
CA GLN A 99 -13.84 -9.33 5.70
C GLN A 99 -13.27 -7.94 5.40
N ALA A 100 -14.05 -6.87 5.62
CA ALA A 100 -13.56 -5.50 5.45
C ALA A 100 -12.43 -5.14 6.43
N LEU A 101 -12.50 -5.62 7.68
CA LEU A 101 -11.44 -5.44 8.67
C LEU A 101 -10.19 -6.25 8.31
N PHE A 102 -10.36 -7.46 7.77
CA PHE A 102 -9.26 -8.27 7.24
C PHE A 102 -8.56 -7.55 6.08
N ASP A 103 -9.33 -7.03 5.12
CA ASP A 103 -8.79 -6.24 4.01
C ASP A 103 -8.09 -4.97 4.48
N TRP A 104 -8.65 -4.29 5.48
CA TRP A 104 -8.00 -3.13 6.09
C TRP A 104 -6.64 -3.52 6.71
N SER A 105 -6.58 -4.65 7.43
CA SER A 105 -5.31 -5.12 8.02
C SER A 105 -4.25 -5.43 6.96
N TYR A 106 -4.65 -5.97 5.80
CA TYR A 106 -3.75 -6.14 4.65
C TYR A 106 -3.23 -4.80 4.14
N TRP A 107 -4.11 -3.83 3.89
CA TRP A 107 -3.70 -2.51 3.37
C TRP A 107 -2.80 -1.75 4.33
N LEU A 108 -3.04 -1.88 5.64
CA LEU A 108 -2.15 -1.34 6.67
C LEU A 108 -0.75 -1.97 6.59
N ALA A 109 -0.67 -3.30 6.56
CA ALA A 109 0.60 -4.01 6.44
C ALA A 109 1.32 -3.66 5.13
N ALA A 110 0.60 -3.62 4.00
CA ALA A 110 1.12 -3.29 2.69
C ALA A 110 1.71 -1.88 2.64
N TYR A 111 0.98 -0.87 3.14
CA TYR A 111 1.46 0.52 3.10
C TYR A 111 2.65 0.73 4.06
N LEU A 112 2.62 0.14 5.25
CA LEU A 112 3.77 0.16 6.15
C LEU A 112 5.00 -0.51 5.52
N ALA A 113 4.80 -1.62 4.81
CA ALA A 113 5.89 -2.31 4.11
C ALA A 113 6.45 -1.47 2.95
N ILE A 114 5.59 -0.80 2.17
CA ILE A 114 6.04 0.18 1.17
C ILE A 114 6.87 1.27 1.85
N GLY A 115 6.38 1.87 2.94
CA GLY A 115 7.13 2.87 3.72
C GLY A 115 8.48 2.35 4.21
N GLY A 116 8.53 1.08 4.66
CA GLY A 116 9.77 0.40 5.03
C GLY A 116 10.74 0.22 3.87
N VAL A 117 10.26 -0.10 2.66
CA VAL A 117 11.11 -0.18 1.47
C VAL A 117 11.72 1.19 1.14
N PHE A 118 10.94 2.27 1.21
CA PHE A 118 11.46 3.62 1.01
C PHE A 118 12.48 4.01 2.09
N LEU A 119 12.21 3.70 3.36
CA LEU A 119 13.19 3.92 4.44
C LEU A 119 14.54 3.23 4.18
N LEU A 120 14.55 2.07 3.53
CA LEU A 120 15.76 1.30 3.24
C LEU A 120 16.50 1.75 1.97
N LEU A 121 15.83 2.46 1.06
CA LEU A 121 16.34 2.75 -0.28
C LEU A 121 16.50 4.25 -0.61
N ASP A 122 16.01 5.14 0.25
CA ASP A 122 16.17 6.62 0.17
C ASP A 122 17.28 7.15 1.10
#